data_AF-A0A9D1CYF2-F1
#
_entry.id   AF-A0A9D1CYF2-F1
#
_cell.length_a   1.000
_cell.length_b   1.000
_cell.length_c   1.000
_cell.angle_alpha   90.00
_cell.angle_beta   90.00
_cell.angle_gamma   90.00
#
_symmetry.space_group_name_H-M   'P 1'
#
loop_
_entity.id
_entity.type
_entity.pdbx_description
1 polymer ?
#
loop_
_entity_poly.entity_id
_entity_poly.type
_entity_poly.pdbx_seq_one_letter_code
_entity_poly.pdbx_strand_id
1 'polypeptide(L)'
;MKKGFTLIELLAVIIILGIIALITTPIIQNAINSSSEEAFENSVNALVNLVDMDYNENARIGTQTYEFSENSLVYQGKNGDSDMELDYNGEINGGTGTITNNKGKISGNVENDDYKASISNSKVTVTKK
;
A
#
# COMPACT_ATOMS: atom_id res chain seq x y z
N MET A 1 -49.43 -16.83 -28.83
CA MET A 1 -49.46 -15.40 -28.45
C MET A 1 -48.24 -15.13 -27.59
N LYS A 2 -47.33 -14.25 -28.02
CA LYS A 2 -46.20 -13.81 -27.18
C LYS A 2 -46.69 -12.65 -26.32
N LYS A 3 -46.81 -12.84 -25.00
CA LYS A 3 -47.04 -11.73 -24.07
C LYS A 3 -45.71 -10.97 -23.95
N GLY A 4 -45.67 -9.73 -24.43
CA GLY A 4 -44.56 -8.82 -24.18
C GLY A 4 -44.69 -8.20 -22.80
N PHE A 5 -43.56 -7.84 -22.19
CA PHE A 5 -43.52 -7.03 -20.97
C PHE A 5 -44.22 -5.69 -21.19
N THR A 6 -44.90 -5.19 -20.16
CA THR A 6 -45.51 -3.86 -20.18
C THR A 6 -44.49 -2.79 -19.76
N LEU A 7 -44.69 -1.55 -20.23
CA LEU A 7 -43.80 -0.44 -19.90
C LEU A 7 -43.81 -0.11 -18.40
N ILE A 8 -44.93 -0.30 -17.71
CA ILE A 8 -45.05 -0.03 -16.28
C ILE A 8 -44.25 -1.05 -15.45
N GLU A 9 -44.21 -2.31 -15.87
CA GLU A 9 -43.37 -3.34 -15.24
C GLU A 9 -41.89 -3.01 -15.40
N LEU A 10 -41.49 -2.61 -16.61
CA LEU A 10 -40.11 -2.19 -16.87
C LEU A 10 -39.73 -0.95 -16.03
N LEU A 11 -40.66 0.01 -15.90
CA LEU A 11 -40.46 1.23 -15.13
C LEU A 11 -40.30 0.95 -13.62
N ALA A 12 -41.14 0.09 -13.06
CA ALA A 12 -41.04 -0.29 -11.65
C ALA A 12 -39.67 -0.92 -11.32
N VAL A 13 -39.16 -1.77 -12.21
CA VAL A 13 -37.85 -2.42 -12.03
C VAL A 13 -36.71 -1.41 -12.03
N ILE A 14 -36.66 -0.48 -12.99
CA ILE A 14 -35.56 0.50 -13.05
C ILE A 14 -35.58 1.47 -11.86
N ILE A 15 -36.77 1.80 -11.32
CA ILE A 15 -36.89 2.64 -10.12
C ILE A 15 -36.27 1.93 -8.92
N ILE A 16 -36.61 0.66 -8.71
CA ILE A 16 -36.07 -0.14 -7.60
C ILE A 16 -34.54 -0.28 -7.75
N LEU A 17 -34.05 -0.61 -8.94
CA LEU A 17 -32.60 -0.71 -9.21
C LEU A 17 -31.88 0.63 -8.97
N GLY A 18 -32.50 1.75 -9.35
CA GLY A 18 -31.94 3.08 -9.13
C GLY A 18 -31.80 3.44 -7.65
N ILE A 19 -32.80 3.11 -6.83
CA ILE A 19 -32.76 3.35 -5.37
C ILE A 19 -31.65 2.51 -4.72
N ILE A 20 -31.53 1.24 -5.09
CA ILE A 20 -30.46 0.36 -4.59
C ILE A 20 -29.09 0.92 -4.98
N ALA A 21 -28.89 1.25 -6.27
CA ALA A 21 -27.63 1.78 -6.77
C ALA A 21 -27.20 3.08 -6.07
N LEU A 22 -28.16 3.95 -5.73
CA LEU A 22 -27.90 5.21 -5.03
C LEU A 22 -27.31 4.99 -3.62
N ILE A 23 -27.81 4.00 -2.87
CA ILE A 23 -27.31 3.69 -1.52
C ILE A 23 -25.99 2.89 -1.60
N THR A 24 -25.87 2.00 -2.58
CA THR A 24 -24.73 1.10 -2.72
C THR A 24 -23.44 1.83 -3.11
N THR A 25 -23.50 2.87 -3.94
CA THR A 25 -22.31 3.59 -4.44
C THR A 25 -21.38 4.11 -3.33
N PRO A 26 -21.84 4.91 -2.33
CA PRO A 26 -20.95 5.39 -1.27
C PRO A 26 -20.39 4.27 -0.39
N ILE A 27 -21.14 3.18 -0.18
CA ILE A 27 -20.70 2.03 0.62
C ILE A 27 -19.53 1.32 -0.08
N ILE A 28 -19.68 1.06 -1.39
CA ILE A 28 -18.61 0.44 -2.19
C ILE A 28 -17.37 1.34 -2.21
N GLN A 29 -17.54 2.66 -2.38
CA GLN A 29 -16.40 3.58 -2.42
C GLN A 29 -15.61 3.58 -1.11
N ASN A 30 -16.29 3.56 0.04
CA ASN A 30 -15.63 3.46 1.34
C ASN A 30 -14.91 2.13 1.50
N ALA A 31 -15.54 1.02 1.13
CA ALA A 31 -14.92 -0.30 1.18
C ALA A 31 -13.66 -0.40 0.30
N ILE A 32 -13.70 0.15 -0.91
CA ILE A 32 -12.54 0.22 -1.81
C ILE A 32 -11.42 1.06 -1.18
N ASN A 33 -11.73 2.23 -0.62
CA ASN A 33 -10.74 3.10 -0.01
C ASN A 33 -10.04 2.43 1.18
N SER A 34 -10.79 1.76 2.07
CA SER A 34 -10.22 1.03 3.21
C SER A 34 -9.37 -0.16 2.74
N SER A 35 -9.87 -0.94 1.77
CA SER A 35 -9.10 -2.07 1.22
C SER A 35 -7.81 -1.60 0.54
N SER A 36 -7.83 -0.45 -0.12
CA SER A 36 -6.65 0.12 -0.80
C SER A 36 -5.64 0.65 0.22
N GLU A 37 -6.12 1.29 1.29
CA GLU A 37 -5.27 1.75 2.41
C GLU A 37 -4.59 0.57 3.12
N GLU A 38 -5.35 -0.48 3.44
CA GLU A 38 -4.83 -1.69 4.07
C GLU A 38 -3.82 -2.42 3.16
N ALA A 39 -4.08 -2.50 1.84
CA ALA A 39 -3.15 -3.09 0.89
C ALA A 39 -1.82 -2.31 0.83
N PHE A 40 -1.89 -0.98 0.84
CA PHE A 40 -0.71 -0.13 0.91
C PHE A 40 0.04 -0.31 2.24
N GLU A 41 -0.67 -0.33 3.38
CA GLU A 41 -0.07 -0.57 4.70
C GLU A 41 0.66 -1.92 4.75
N ASN A 42 0.03 -2.98 4.24
CA ASN A 42 0.62 -4.32 4.16
C ASN A 42 1.89 -4.35 3.30
N SER A 43 1.87 -3.62 2.18
CA SER A 43 3.01 -3.52 1.27
C SER A 43 4.19 -2.79 1.93
N VAL A 44 3.93 -1.74 2.71
CA VAL A 44 4.96 -1.04 3.50
C VAL A 44 5.46 -1.89 4.68
N ASN A 45 4.57 -2.64 5.35
CA ASN A 45 4.99 -3.60 6.38
C ASN A 45 5.94 -4.67 5.81
N ALA A 46 5.71 -5.14 4.58
CA ALA A 46 6.63 -6.04 3.90
C ALA A 46 8.01 -5.41 3.67
N LEU A 47 8.07 -4.12 3.31
CA LEU A 47 9.34 -3.38 3.23
C LEU A 47 10.05 -3.28 4.59
N VAL A 48 9.31 -3.00 5.66
CA VAL A 48 9.86 -2.95 7.03
C VAL A 48 10.48 -4.30 7.41
N ASN A 49 9.79 -5.40 7.12
CA ASN A 49 10.30 -6.75 7.39
C ASN A 49 11.55 -7.06 6.56
N LEU A 50 11.57 -6.66 5.28
CA LEU A 50 12.72 -6.86 4.39
C LEU A 50 13.95 -6.08 4.88
N VAL A 51 13.74 -4.83 5.32
CA VAL A 51 14.79 -4.01 5.95
C VAL A 51 15.33 -4.64 7.23
N ASP A 52 14.46 -5.22 8.07
CA ASP A 52 14.91 -5.90 9.28
C ASP A 52 15.69 -7.17 8.95
N MET A 53 15.21 -7.95 7.99
CA MET A 53 15.85 -9.19 7.53
C MET A 53 17.26 -8.90 6.99
N ASP A 54 17.39 -7.97 6.05
CA ASP A 54 18.69 -7.60 5.48
C ASP A 54 19.66 -7.07 6.56
N TYR A 55 19.17 -6.24 7.49
CA TYR A 55 20.00 -5.72 8.57
C TYR A 55 20.61 -6.84 9.43
N ASN A 56 19.81 -7.85 9.76
CA ASN A 56 20.21 -8.96 10.62
C ASN A 56 21.04 -10.01 9.87
N GLU A 57 20.64 -10.40 8.65
CA GLU A 57 21.34 -11.41 7.85
C GLU A 57 22.74 -10.97 7.43
N ASN A 58 22.91 -9.69 7.09
CA ASN A 58 24.20 -9.11 6.73
C ASN A 58 24.98 -8.55 7.92
N ALA A 59 24.51 -8.79 9.16
CA ALA A 59 25.12 -8.32 10.40
C ALA A 59 25.50 -6.82 10.37
N ARG A 60 24.63 -6.00 9.79
CA ARG A 60 24.91 -4.58 9.55
C ARG A 60 25.07 -3.83 10.86
N ILE A 61 25.93 -2.82 10.85
CA ILE A 61 26.29 -2.07 12.06
C ILE A 61 25.92 -0.59 11.91
N GLY A 62 25.24 -0.04 12.91
CA GLY A 62 24.88 1.38 12.94
C GLY A 62 23.63 1.67 12.10
N THR A 63 23.48 2.92 11.66
CA THR A 63 22.28 3.33 10.91
C THR A 63 22.42 3.04 9.43
N GLN A 64 21.62 2.08 8.96
CA GLN A 64 21.50 1.71 7.57
C GLN A 64 20.33 2.46 6.93
N THR A 65 20.46 2.75 5.64
CA THR A 65 19.49 3.50 4.86
C THR A 65 19.10 2.66 3.65
N TYR A 66 17.81 2.68 3.33
CA TYR A 66 17.21 1.95 2.24
C TYR A 66 16.32 2.92 1.46
N GLU A 67 16.48 2.96 0.15
CA GLU A 67 15.67 3.78 -0.73
C GLU A 67 14.70 2.89 -1.50
N PHE A 68 13.43 3.24 -1.45
CA PHE A 68 12.39 2.58 -2.23
C PHE A 68 12.04 3.47 -3.42
N SER A 69 12.10 2.93 -4.63
CA SER A 69 11.70 3.61 -5.85
C SER A 69 11.46 2.56 -6.94
N GLU A 70 10.55 2.84 -7.87
CA GLU A 70 10.27 1.96 -9.02
C GLU A 70 9.98 0.50 -8.61
N ASN A 71 9.28 0.30 -7.49
CA ASN A 71 9.00 -1.02 -6.91
C ASN A 71 10.24 -1.84 -6.50
N SER A 72 11.38 -1.18 -6.34
CA SER A 72 12.63 -1.77 -5.88
C SER A 72 13.04 -1.14 -4.56
N LEU A 73 13.51 -1.97 -3.63
CA LEU A 73 14.10 -1.51 -2.37
C LEU A 73 15.61 -1.70 -2.46
N VAL A 74 16.36 -0.61 -2.41
CA VAL A 74 17.81 -0.61 -2.53
C VAL A 74 18.43 -0.23 -1.19
N TYR A 75 19.26 -1.10 -0.66
CA TYR A 75 20.17 -0.78 0.43
C TYR A 75 21.24 0.21 -0.07
N GLN A 76 21.42 1.31 0.67
CA GLN A 76 22.42 2.34 0.37
C GLN A 76 23.71 2.03 1.14
N GLY A 77 24.71 1.51 0.41
CA GLY A 77 26.01 1.11 0.91
C GLY A 77 26.75 2.21 1.67
N LYS A 78 27.34 1.86 2.82
CA LYS A 78 28.24 2.76 3.57
C LYS A 78 29.55 2.07 3.89
N ASN A 79 30.60 2.87 4.07
CA ASN A 79 31.92 2.42 4.55
C ASN A 79 32.55 1.27 3.72
N GLY A 80 32.33 1.25 2.41
CA GLY A 80 32.92 0.26 1.50
C GLY A 80 31.96 -0.83 1.04
N ASP A 81 30.76 -0.92 1.62
CA ASP A 81 29.67 -1.72 1.06
C ASP A 81 29.13 -1.05 -0.21
N SER A 82 28.78 -1.86 -1.21
CA SER A 82 28.06 -1.40 -2.39
C SER A 82 26.56 -1.35 -2.13
N ASP A 83 25.85 -0.57 -2.96
CA ASP A 83 24.40 -0.61 -3.00
C ASP A 83 23.92 -2.02 -3.40
N MET A 84 22.79 -2.43 -2.83
CA MET A 84 22.24 -3.77 -3.05
C MET A 84 20.72 -3.68 -3.17
N GLU A 85 20.21 -4.12 -4.31
CA GLU A 85 18.77 -4.33 -4.49
C GLU A 85 18.31 -5.55 -3.68
N LEU A 86 17.22 -5.38 -2.95
CA LEU A 86 16.58 -6.42 -2.15
C LEU A 86 15.34 -6.94 -2.87
N ASP A 87 15.12 -8.25 -2.78
CA ASP A 87 13.99 -8.92 -3.44
C ASP A 87 12.66 -8.56 -2.77
N TYR A 88 12.05 -7.47 -3.25
CA TYR A 88 10.75 -7.01 -2.79
C TYR A 88 9.63 -7.63 -3.63
N ASN A 89 8.95 -8.61 -3.03
CA ASN A 89 7.83 -9.31 -3.67
C ASN A 89 6.46 -8.63 -3.51
N GLY A 90 6.43 -7.40 -3.00
CA GLY A 90 5.21 -6.59 -2.91
C GLY A 90 5.03 -5.65 -4.11
N GLU A 91 3.93 -4.90 -4.10
CA GLU A 91 3.64 -3.92 -5.14
C GLU A 91 3.20 -2.58 -4.53
N ILE A 92 3.95 -1.52 -4.84
CA ILE A 92 3.57 -0.14 -4.53
C ILE A 92 3.78 0.71 -5.79
N ASN A 93 2.73 0.81 -6.60
CA ASN A 93 2.74 1.61 -7.82
C ASN A 93 3.08 3.08 -7.55
N GLY A 94 4.05 3.62 -8.29
CA GLY A 94 4.53 5.00 -8.11
C GLY A 94 5.13 5.27 -6.73
N GLY A 95 5.43 4.22 -5.96
CA GLY A 95 5.90 4.35 -4.59
C GLY A 95 7.34 4.83 -4.53
N THR A 96 7.60 5.78 -3.63
CA THR A 96 8.93 6.27 -3.31
C THR A 96 9.09 6.39 -1.80
N GLY A 97 10.30 6.27 -1.30
CA GLY A 97 10.51 6.40 0.13
C GLY A 97 11.93 6.17 0.59
N THR A 98 12.14 6.42 1.88
CA THR A 98 13.38 6.11 2.56
C THR A 98 13.05 5.45 3.89
N ILE A 99 13.67 4.31 4.13
CA ILE A 99 13.59 3.55 5.37
C ILE A 99 14.98 3.50 5.99
N THR A 100 15.05 3.57 7.31
CA THR A 100 16.29 3.46 8.07
C THR A 100 16.14 2.39 9.13
N ASN A 101 17.19 1.60 9.33
CA ASN A 101 17.28 0.66 10.45
C ASN A 101 18.51 1.02 11.28
N ASN A 102 18.28 1.31 12.56
CA ASN A 102 19.34 1.50 13.53
C ASN A 102 19.16 0.48 14.66
N LYS A 103 19.80 -0.69 14.51
CA LYS A 103 19.79 -1.77 15.51
C LYS A 103 18.37 -2.21 15.89
N GLY A 104 17.53 -2.49 14.89
CA GLY A 104 16.14 -2.93 15.06
C GLY A 104 15.13 -1.80 15.30
N LYS A 105 15.58 -0.54 15.38
CA LYS A 105 14.68 0.62 15.38
C LYS A 105 14.49 1.10 13.95
N ILE A 106 13.36 0.72 13.35
CA ILE A 106 13.05 1.06 11.96
C ILE A 106 12.23 2.35 11.91
N SER A 107 12.64 3.28 11.06
CA SER A 107 11.94 4.56 10.86
C SER A 107 12.09 5.06 9.43
N GLY A 108 11.11 5.83 8.95
CA GLY A 108 11.13 6.32 7.58
C GLY A 108 9.77 6.71 7.05
N ASN A 109 9.69 6.89 5.74
CA ASN A 109 8.45 7.17 5.04
C ASN A 109 8.44 6.48 3.67
N VAL A 110 7.28 6.00 3.27
CA VAL A 110 7.00 5.50 1.91
C VAL A 110 5.70 6.12 1.47
N GLU A 111 5.61 6.60 0.24
CA GLU A 111 4.41 7.24 -0.29
C GLU A 111 4.22 6.93 -1.76
N ASN A 112 2.97 6.89 -2.19
CA ASN A 112 2.57 6.88 -3.59
C ASN A 112 1.61 8.05 -3.87
N ASP A 113 0.87 8.01 -4.97
CA ASP A 113 -0.04 9.09 -5.35
C ASP A 113 -1.21 9.28 -4.36
N ASP A 114 -1.69 8.20 -3.75
CA ASP A 114 -2.89 8.21 -2.91
C ASP A 114 -2.60 8.25 -1.41
N TYR A 115 -1.47 7.69 -0.97
CA TYR A 115 -1.18 7.41 0.43
C TYR A 115 0.26 7.78 0.82
N LYS A 116 0.43 8.10 2.10
CA LYS A 116 1.71 8.27 2.77
C LYS A 116 1.77 7.40 4.03
N ALA A 117 2.77 6.54 4.12
CA ALA A 117 3.10 5.78 5.31
C ALA A 117 4.26 6.45 6.05
N SER A 118 4.08 6.62 7.36
CA SER A 118 5.15 7.00 8.29
C SER A 118 5.50 5.79 9.15
N ILE A 119 6.80 5.49 9.27
CA ILE A 119 7.33 4.36 10.03
C ILE A 119 8.06 4.92 11.26
N SER A 120 7.70 4.44 12.43
CA SER A 120 8.36 4.82 13.69
C SER A 120 8.46 3.61 14.63
N ASN A 121 9.67 3.26 15.04
CA ASN A 121 9.97 2.05 15.81
C ASN A 121 9.27 0.81 15.22
N SER A 122 9.42 0.63 13.91
CA SER A 122 8.86 -0.50 13.14
C SER A 122 7.33 -0.54 13.06
N LYS A 123 6.63 0.46 13.59
CA LYS A 123 5.18 0.62 13.42
C LYS A 123 4.89 1.50 12.21
N VAL A 124 4.05 1.01 11.31
CA VAL A 124 3.54 1.76 10.16
C VAL A 124 2.28 2.55 10.56
N THR A 125 2.13 3.75 10.02
CA THR A 125 0.90 4.55 10.12
C THR A 125 0.65 5.19 8.77
N VAL A 126 -0.49 4.87 8.16
CA VAL A 126 -0.88 5.36 6.84
C VAL A 126 -1.76 6.59 6.97
N THR A 127 -1.65 7.50 6.01
CA THR A 127 -2.52 8.67 5.87
C THR A 127 -2.80 8.89 4.39
N LYS A 128 -4.06 9.10 4.04
CA LYS A 128 -4.47 9.45 2.68
C LYS A 128 -4.04 10.88 2.34
N LYS A 129 -3.58 11.11 1.11
CA LYS A 129 -3.20 12.42 0.57
C LYS A 129 -4.41 13.26 0.16
#